data_AF-A0A3Q8SUU5-F1
#
_entry.id   AF-A0A3Q8SUU5-F1
#
_cell.length_a   1.000
_cell.length_b   1.000
_cell.length_c   1.000
_cell.angle_alpha   90.00
_cell.angle_beta   90.00
_cell.angle_gamma   90.00
#
_symmetry.space_group_name_H-M   'P 1'
#
loop_
_entity.id
_entity.type
_entity.pdbx_description
1 polymer ?
#
loop_
_entity_poly.entity_id
_entity_poly.type
_entity_poly.pdbx_seq_one_letter_code
_entity_poly.pdbx_strand_id
1 'polypeptide(L)'
;MNKNITYRVAQFAIYELDNQSWVLQTTERINIIKNIKLVHFLKEIMYRRYITADVLLQLKEKYEDIFDDIVKYLQENEILLPLKNLNFNLQSTLLVTNSKKIYNFLTIIISIKLYYYET
;
A
#
# COMPACT_ATOMS: atom_id res chain seq x y z
N MET A 1 -1.54 19.32 7.96
CA MET A 1 -1.43 18.08 7.16
C MET A 1 -1.98 18.31 5.77
N ASN A 2 -1.25 17.89 4.73
CA ASN A 2 -1.69 18.01 3.34
C ASN A 2 -2.93 17.12 3.14
N LYS A 3 -4.05 17.70 2.66
CA LYS A 3 -5.37 17.05 2.67
C LYS A 3 -5.50 15.80 1.77
N ASN A 4 -4.51 15.50 0.94
CA ASN A 4 -4.57 14.42 -0.06
C ASN A 4 -3.40 13.43 0.04
N ILE A 5 -2.89 13.13 1.24
CA ILE A 5 -1.82 12.13 1.37
C ILE A 5 -2.43 10.72 1.39
N THR A 6 -2.03 9.91 0.42
CA THR A 6 -2.26 8.46 0.43
C THR A 6 -0.97 7.78 0.86
N TYR A 7 -1.07 6.73 1.65
CA TYR A 7 0.06 5.91 2.04
C TYR A 7 0.00 4.55 1.35
N ARG A 8 1.15 4.06 0.89
CA ARG A 8 1.35 2.63 0.60
C ARG A 8 1.70 1.94 1.90
N VAL A 9 1.09 0.79 2.15
CA VAL A 9 1.49 -0.10 3.25
C VAL A 9 2.41 -1.17 2.67
N ALA A 10 3.63 -1.27 3.19
CA ALA A 10 4.55 -2.35 2.84
C ALA A 10 4.06 -3.67 3.46
N GLN A 11 4.48 -4.79 2.89
CA GLN A 11 4.15 -6.10 3.46
C GLN A 11 4.87 -6.29 4.80
N PHE A 12 4.12 -6.72 5.80
CA PHE A 12 4.64 -7.15 7.09
C PHE A 12 3.75 -8.26 7.66
N ALA A 13 4.27 -8.98 8.65
CA ALA A 13 3.53 -9.91 9.47
C ALA A 13 3.53 -9.44 10.92
N ILE A 14 2.43 -9.66 11.62
CA ILE A 14 2.35 -9.47 13.06
C ILE A 14 1.75 -10.72 13.73
N TYR A 15 2.46 -11.27 14.70
CA TYR A 15 2.05 -12.46 15.43
C TYR A 15 2.46 -12.39 16.89
N GLU A 16 1.73 -13.12 17.73
CA GLU A 16 1.96 -13.14 19.17
C GLU A 16 3.24 -13.92 19.49
N LEU A 17 4.07 -13.38 20.38
CA LEU A 17 5.25 -14.04 20.94
C LEU A 17 4.90 -14.68 22.29
N ASP A 18 4.24 -13.89 23.13
CA ASP A 18 3.72 -14.25 24.45
C ASP A 18 2.50 -13.36 24.76
N ASN A 19 1.87 -13.59 25.91
CA ASN A 19 0.65 -12.88 26.33
C ASN A 19 0.78 -11.34 26.44
N GLN A 20 1.98 -10.77 26.30
CA GLN A 20 2.26 -9.34 26.46
C GLN A 20 3.10 -8.75 25.32
N SER A 21 3.54 -9.57 24.36
CA SER A 21 4.50 -9.17 23.33
C SER A 21 4.14 -9.76 21.97
N TRP A 22 4.36 -8.97 20.93
CA TRP A 22 4.11 -9.35 19.53
C TRP A 22 5.36 -9.16 18.70
N VAL A 23 5.59 -10.05 17.76
CA VAL A 23 6.62 -9.87 16.72
C VAL A 23 6.01 -9.11 15.55
N LEU A 24 6.67 -8.03 15.15
CA LEU A 24 6.47 -7.35 13.87
C LEU A 24 7.64 -7.70 12.96
N GLN A 25 7.33 -8.40 11.87
CA GLN A 25 8.32 -8.82 10.88
C GLN A 25 8.06 -8.14 9.54
N THR A 26 9.02 -7.37 9.06
CA THR A 26 9.06 -6.84 7.69
C THR A 26 9.99 -7.70 6.84
N THR A 27 10.22 -7.32 5.58
CA THR A 27 11.22 -7.97 4.72
C THR A 27 12.64 -7.81 5.22
N GLU A 28 12.92 -6.77 6.02
CA GLU A 28 14.28 -6.40 6.41
C GLU A 28 14.54 -6.48 7.92
N ARG A 29 13.48 -6.44 8.74
CA ARG A 29 13.61 -6.27 10.19
C ARG A 29 12.62 -7.13 10.95
N ILE A 30 13.01 -7.49 12.16
CA ILE A 30 12.16 -8.13 13.16
C ILE A 30 12.20 -7.25 14.42
N ASN A 31 11.03 -6.80 14.86
CA ASN A 31 10.85 -5.96 16.05
C ASN A 31 9.93 -6.66 17.05
N ILE A 32 10.20 -6.50 18.35
CA ILE A 32 9.28 -6.94 19.41
C ILE A 32 8.49 -5.74 19.91
N ILE A 33 7.17 -5.83 19.84
CA ILE A 33 6.22 -4.79 20.24
C ILE A 33 5.50 -5.22 21.49
N LYS A 34 5.49 -4.36 22.52
CA LYS A 34 4.69 -4.54 23.74
C LYS A 34 3.48 -3.59 23.83
N ASN A 35 3.41 -2.62 22.92
CA ASN A 35 2.32 -1.64 22.90
C ASN A 35 1.09 -2.21 22.19
N ILE A 36 0.04 -2.53 22.95
CA ILE A 36 -1.19 -3.13 22.43
C ILE A 36 -1.94 -2.22 21.43
N LYS A 37 -1.89 -0.90 21.61
CA LYS A 37 -2.55 0.03 20.69
C LYS A 37 -1.87 0.02 19.32
N LEU A 38 -0.53 -0.02 19.28
CA LEU A 38 0.23 -0.18 18.04
C LEU A 38 -0.07 -1.53 17.37
N VAL A 39 -0.19 -2.61 18.15
CA VAL A 39 -0.57 -3.94 17.63
C VAL A 39 -1.96 -3.90 16.99
N HIS A 40 -2.94 -3.27 17.64
CA HIS A 40 -4.29 -3.12 17.08
C HIS A 40 -4.28 -2.29 15.79
N PHE A 41 -3.54 -1.17 15.78
CA PHE A 41 -3.37 -0.34 14.58
C PHE A 41 -2.77 -1.16 13.43
N LEU A 42 -1.68 -1.89 13.68
CA LEU A 42 -1.01 -2.74 12.69
C LEU A 42 -1.97 -3.80 12.12
N LYS A 43 -2.77 -4.46 12.97
CA LYS A 43 -3.78 -5.44 12.52
C LYS A 43 -4.84 -4.82 11.61
N GLU A 44 -5.24 -3.57 11.84
CA GLU A 44 -6.23 -2.87 11.00
C GLU A 44 -5.71 -2.47 9.62
N ILE A 45 -4.38 -2.29 9.48
CA ILE A 45 -3.76 -1.91 8.23
C ILE A 45 -3.08 -3.07 7.48
N MET A 46 -2.83 -4.20 8.16
CA MET A 46 -2.02 -5.32 7.63
C MET A 46 -2.50 -5.85 6.28
N TYR A 47 -3.81 -5.90 6.06
CA TYR A 47 -4.41 -6.39 4.81
C TYR A 47 -4.67 -5.28 3.78
N ARG A 48 -4.35 -4.03 4.11
CA ARG A 48 -4.54 -2.89 3.22
C ARG A 48 -3.28 -2.70 2.40
N ARG A 49 -3.42 -2.58 1.09
CA ARG A 49 -2.31 -2.15 0.22
C ARG A 49 -2.08 -0.64 0.31
N TYR A 50 -3.15 0.12 0.59
CA TYR A 50 -3.15 1.58 0.62
C TYR A 50 -4.04 2.11 1.75
N ILE A 51 -3.67 3.27 2.30
CA ILE A 51 -4.46 4.05 3.26
C ILE A 51 -4.73 5.42 2.65
N THR A 52 -5.99 5.70 2.35
CA THR A 52 -6.44 7.00 1.83
C THR A 52 -6.61 8.01 2.96
N ALA A 53 -6.80 9.29 2.62
CA ALA A 53 -7.01 10.35 3.60
C ALA A 53 -8.22 10.09 4.53
N ASP A 54 -9.32 9.55 4.00
CA ASP A 54 -10.51 9.25 4.81
C ASP A 54 -10.26 8.14 5.83
N VAL A 55 -9.59 7.06 5.42
CA VAL A 55 -9.21 5.96 6.33
C VAL A 55 -8.21 6.47 7.37
N LEU A 56 -7.29 7.33 6.95
CA LEU A 56 -6.33 7.96 7.86
C LEU A 56 -7.03 8.83 8.91
N LEU A 57 -8.08 9.57 8.53
CA LEU A 57 -8.89 10.37 9.44
C LEU A 57 -9.58 9.47 10.49
N GLN A 58 -10.20 8.37 10.05
CA GLN A 58 -10.85 7.40 10.94
C GLN A 58 -9.86 6.78 11.94
N LEU A 59 -8.66 6.42 11.47
CA LEU A 59 -7.60 5.92 12.33
C LEU A 59 -7.12 7.00 13.31
N LYS A 60 -7.04 8.26 12.88
CA LYS A 60 -6.67 9.37 13.75
C LYS A 60 -7.69 9.59 14.87
N GLU A 61 -8.99 9.57 14.56
CA GLU A 61 -10.06 9.69 15.56
C GLU A 61 -10.01 8.54 16.57
N LYS A 62 -9.66 7.32 16.13
CA LYS A 62 -9.60 6.14 17.00
C LYS A 62 -8.36 6.08 17.90
N TYR A 63 -7.24 6.62 17.45
CA TYR A 63 -5.93 6.54 18.12
C TYR A 63 -5.38 7.93 18.48
N GLU A 64 -6.26 8.91 18.73
CA GLU A 64 -5.94 10.34 18.83
C GLU A 64 -4.70 10.65 19.69
N ASP A 65 -4.54 9.95 20.82
CA ASP A 65 -3.48 10.18 21.79
C ASP A 65 -2.08 9.77 21.33
N ILE A 66 -1.97 8.82 20.39
CA ILE A 66 -0.67 8.25 19.94
C ILE A 66 -0.55 8.15 18.41
N PHE A 67 -1.52 8.69 17.67
CA PHE A 67 -1.62 8.50 16.23
C PHE A 67 -0.36 9.01 15.50
N ASP A 68 0.10 10.22 15.83
CA ASP A 68 1.25 10.83 15.18
C ASP A 68 2.54 10.04 15.46
N ASP A 69 2.69 9.49 16.68
CA ASP A 69 3.81 8.64 17.06
C ASP A 69 3.79 7.30 16.31
N ILE A 70 2.61 6.68 16.16
CA ILE A 70 2.45 5.47 15.34
C ILE A 70 2.85 5.75 13.90
N VAL A 71 2.31 6.81 13.29
CA VAL A 71 2.59 7.16 11.89
C VAL A 71 4.08 7.38 11.68
N LYS A 72 4.73 8.12 12.59
CA LYS A 72 6.17 8.36 12.57
C LYS A 72 6.97 7.05 12.66
N TYR A 73 6.64 6.20 13.63
CA TYR A 73 7.29 4.89 13.80
C TYR A 73 7.16 4.03 12.53
N LEU A 74 5.98 3.96 11.93
CA LEU A 74 5.76 3.17 10.72
C LEU A 74 6.49 3.75 9.51
N GLN A 75 6.68 5.07 9.43
CA GLN A 75 7.48 5.71 8.38
C GLN A 75 8.97 5.43 8.56
N GLU A 76 9.50 5.54 9.78
CA GLU A 76 10.91 5.24 10.10
C GLU A 76 11.28 3.77 9.88
N ASN A 77 10.29 2.87 9.95
CA ASN A 77 10.43 1.45 9.68
C ASN A 77 9.96 1.03 8.27
N GLU A 78 9.71 1.99 7.39
CA GLU A 78 9.31 1.78 5.98
C GLU A 78 8.05 0.94 5.77
N ILE A 79 7.20 0.83 6.80
CA ILE A 79 5.91 0.14 6.74
C ILE A 79 4.87 1.04 6.10
N LEU A 80 4.85 2.32 6.48
CA LEU A 80 3.94 3.31 5.95
C LEU A 80 4.73 4.28 5.07
N LEU A 81 4.55 4.18 3.76
CA LEU A 81 5.33 4.96 2.80
C LEU A 81 4.41 6.00 2.15
N PRO A 82 4.68 7.30 2.29
CA PRO A 82 3.88 8.32 1.63
C PRO A 82 3.97 8.10 0.13
N LEU A 83 2.84 7.78 -0.50
CA LEU A 83 2.73 7.95 -1.94
C LEU A 83 2.71 9.45 -2.14
N LYS A 84 3.85 10.00 -2.57
CA LYS A 84 3.83 11.29 -3.25
C LYS A 84 2.72 11.21 -4.29
N ASN A 85 1.95 12.28 -4.46
CA ASN A 85 1.04 12.44 -5.60
C ASN A 85 1.89 12.40 -6.88
N LEU A 86 2.34 11.21 -7.26
CA LEU A 86 2.75 10.90 -8.59
C LEU A 86 1.45 11.04 -9.35
N ASN A 87 1.28 12.21 -9.94
CA ASN A 87 0.34 12.43 -11.00
C ASN A 87 0.85 11.55 -12.16
N PHE A 88 0.65 10.23 -12.05
CA PHE A 88 0.80 9.29 -13.14
C PHE A 88 -0.37 9.60 -14.09
N ASN A 89 -0.32 10.77 -14.71
CA ASN A 89 -1.11 11.08 -15.87
C ASN A 89 -0.50 10.25 -17.00
N LEU A 90 -0.65 8.92 -16.90
CA LEU A 90 -0.19 7.92 -17.86
C LEU A 90 -1.05 8.11 -19.10
N GLN A 91 -0.64 9.04 -19.96
CA GLN A 91 -1.31 9.30 -21.23
C GLN A 91 -1.28 8.06 -22.13
N SER A 92 -0.25 7.22 -22.00
CA SER A 92 -0.18 5.92 -22.65
C SER A 92 0.84 5.01 -21.95
N THR A 93 0.65 3.69 -22.08
CA THR A 93 1.65 2.68 -21.76
C THR A 93 2.16 2.12 -23.08
N LEU A 94 3.45 2.31 -23.39
CA LEU A 94 4.06 1.74 -24.58
C LEU A 94 4.70 0.38 -24.24
N LEU A 95 4.17 -0.69 -24.82
CA LEU A 95 4.79 -2.01 -24.77
C LEU A 95 5.76 -2.14 -25.95
N VAL A 96 7.06 -2.07 -25.68
CA VAL A 96 8.11 -2.28 -26.68
C VAL A 96 8.60 -3.72 -26.60
N THR A 97 8.55 -4.44 -27.73
CA THR A 97 9.07 -5.80 -27.84
C THR A 97 9.80 -5.98 -29.15
N ASN A 98 10.94 -6.68 -29.10
CA ASN A 98 11.67 -7.10 -30.31
C ASN A 98 11.16 -8.45 -30.84
N SER A 99 10.20 -9.06 -30.15
CA SER A 99 9.60 -10.34 -30.54
C SER A 99 8.43 -10.13 -31.49
N LYS A 100 8.63 -10.49 -32.76
CA LYS A 100 7.59 -10.45 -33.80
C LYS A 100 6.33 -11.26 -33.41
N LYS A 101 6.49 -12.33 -32.63
CA LYS A 101 5.37 -13.15 -32.13
C LYS A 101 4.51 -12.38 -31.13
N ILE A 102 5.13 -11.65 -30.19
CA ILE A 102 4.41 -10.86 -29.18
C ILE A 102 3.70 -9.68 -29.83
N TYR A 103 4.35 -9.02 -30.80
CA TYR A 103 3.73 -7.96 -31.59
C TYR A 103 2.45 -8.44 -32.27
N ASN A 104 2.51 -9.54 -33.03
CA ASN A 104 1.35 -10.09 -33.75
C ASN A 104 0.20 -10.46 -32.80
N PHE A 105 0.51 -11.04 -31.65
CA PHE A 105 -0.48 -11.37 -30.62
C PHE A 105 -1.20 -10.12 -30.09
N LEU A 106 -0.46 -9.04 -29.82
CA LEU A 106 -1.03 -7.77 -29.35
C LEU A 106 -1.89 -7.10 -30.43
N THR A 107 -1.48 -7.15 -31.70
CA THR A 107 -2.27 -6.60 -32.81
C THR A 107 -3.64 -7.26 -32.92
N ILE A 108 -3.70 -8.59 -32.82
CA ILE A 108 -4.96 -9.35 -32.86
C ILE A 108 -5.90 -8.92 -31.72
N ILE A 109 -5.38 -8.78 -30.49
CA ILE A 109 -6.18 -8.36 -29.33
C ILE A 109 -6.76 -6.96 -29.53
N ILE A 110 -5.98 -6.02 -30.06
CA ILE A 110 -6.43 -4.65 -30.31
C ILE A 110 -7.53 -4.63 -31.39
N SER A 111 -7.36 -5.38 -32.47
CA SER A 111 -8.36 -5.47 -33.55
C SER A 111 -9.69 -6.08 -33.08
N ILE A 112 -9.65 -7.10 -32.23
CA ILE A 112 -10.86 -7.69 -31.64
C ILE A 112 -11.57 -6.68 -30.74
N LYS A 113 -10.82 -5.89 -29.96
CA LYS A 113 -11.40 -4.90 -29.05
C LYS A 113 -12.13 -3.80 -29.83
N LEU A 114 -11.59 -3.33 -30.95
CA LEU A 114 -12.24 -2.31 -31.79
C LEU A 114 -13.55 -2.80 -32.43
N TYR A 115 -13.60 -4.07 -32.85
CA TYR A 115 -14.81 -4.66 -33.43
C TYR A 115 -16.01 -4.68 -32.46
N TYR A 116 -15.77 -4.81 -31.16
CA TYR A 116 -16.81 -4.84 -30.13
C TYR A 116 -17.34 -3.46 -29.70
N TYR A 117 -16.67 -2.36 -30.10
CA TYR A 117 -17.13 -1.00 -29.80
C TYR A 117 -17.78 -0.30 -31.01
N GLU A 118 -17.81 -0.95 -32.17
CA GLU A 118 -18.47 -0.44 -33.40
C GLU A 118 -19.76 -1.20 -33.77
N THR A 119 -20.20 -2.16 -32.94
CA THR A 119 -21.51 -2.84 -33.03
C THR A 119 -22.41 -2.45 -31.88
#